data_AF-A0A1V6RR21-F1
#
_entry.id   AF-A0A1V6RR21-F1
#
_cell.length_a   1.000
_cell.length_b   1.000
_cell.length_c   1.000
_cell.angle_alpha   90.00
_cell.angle_beta   90.00
_cell.angle_gamma   90.00
#
_symmetry.space_group_name_H-M   'P 1'
#
loop_
_entity.id
_entity.type
_entity.pdbx_description
1 polymer ?
#
loop_
_entity_poly.entity_id
_entity_poly.type
_entity_poly.pdbx_seq_one_letter_code
_entity_poly.pdbx_strand_id
1 'polypeptide(L)'
;MVRIPEAPKKPESLVVTSLSLLEIEKILGLTLVVDDEFDSLTPISVPQDLKLWLEKADRAHGTSCANEASIRCKLNLLLVCAYDLVLSSSNESTRHLNIQTERIWAYSPVQWDVETRTLSGRPDYGIWHGEKKDLDLNVIIMEAKRPNSGSEGVP
;
A
#
# COMPACT_ATOMS: atom_id res chain seq x y z
N MET A 1 -43.78 20.70 -15.44
CA MET A 1 -42.78 20.81 -14.34
C MET A 1 -41.98 19.52 -14.34
N VAL A 2 -40.82 19.52 -14.98
CA VAL A 2 -39.96 18.32 -15.15
C VAL A 2 -39.21 18.11 -13.84
N ARG A 3 -39.44 16.99 -13.15
CA ARG A 3 -38.61 16.59 -12.01
C ARG A 3 -37.25 16.16 -12.55
N ILE A 4 -36.23 16.98 -12.28
CA ILE A 4 -34.84 16.61 -12.49
C ILE A 4 -34.56 15.49 -11.48
N PRO A 5 -34.07 14.31 -11.88
CA PRO A 5 -33.66 13.29 -10.92
C PRO A 5 -32.51 13.85 -10.08
N GLU A 6 -32.69 13.92 -8.77
CA GLU A 6 -31.58 14.21 -7.86
C GLU A 6 -30.49 13.17 -8.12
N ALA A 7 -29.26 13.65 -8.35
CA ALA A 7 -28.11 12.77 -8.48
C ALA A 7 -28.02 11.89 -7.21
N PRO A 8 -27.76 10.58 -7.33
CA PRO A 8 -27.65 9.71 -6.16
C PRO A 8 -26.62 10.30 -5.20
N LYS A 9 -27.04 10.55 -3.95
CA LYS A 9 -26.15 11.04 -2.89
C LYS A 9 -24.98 10.07 -2.78
N LYS A 10 -23.75 10.59 -2.86
CA LYS A 10 -22.55 9.79 -2.65
C LYS A 10 -22.59 9.23 -1.22
N PRO A 11 -22.33 7.93 -1.01
CA PRO A 11 -22.26 7.34 0.31
C PRO A 11 -21.25 8.09 1.19
N GLU A 12 -21.55 8.25 2.48
CA GLU A 12 -20.65 8.89 3.43
C GLU A 12 -19.34 8.10 3.59
N SER A 13 -18.26 8.82 3.90
CA SER A 13 -16.93 8.23 4.00
C SER A 13 -16.70 7.59 5.37
N LEU A 14 -16.20 6.36 5.37
CA LEU A 14 -15.71 5.62 6.54
C LEU A 14 -14.19 5.50 6.43
N VAL A 15 -13.45 6.09 7.35
CA VAL A 15 -11.97 6.12 7.28
C VAL A 15 -11.41 4.83 7.88
N VAL A 16 -10.51 4.14 7.18
CA VAL A 16 -9.91 2.87 7.62
C VAL A 16 -9.22 3.00 8.98
N THR A 17 -8.60 4.14 9.28
CA THR A 17 -7.91 4.38 10.56
C THR A 17 -8.85 4.49 11.76
N SER A 18 -10.17 4.61 11.55
CA SER A 18 -11.16 4.58 12.63
C SER A 18 -11.73 3.19 12.89
N LEU A 19 -11.24 2.16 12.19
CA LEU A 19 -11.70 0.78 12.29
C LEU A 19 -10.58 -0.10 12.85
N SER A 20 -10.96 -1.13 13.59
CA SER A 20 -10.08 -2.24 13.95
C SER A 20 -9.85 -3.17 12.75
N LEU A 21 -8.79 -3.98 12.82
CA LEU A 21 -8.48 -4.96 11.78
C LEU A 21 -9.64 -5.94 11.54
N LEU A 22 -10.24 -6.47 12.61
CA LEU A 22 -11.41 -7.35 12.55
C LEU A 22 -12.60 -6.72 11.82
N GLU A 23 -12.82 -5.42 12.00
CA GLU A 23 -13.89 -4.70 11.31
C GLU A 23 -13.59 -4.53 9.82
N ILE A 24 -12.34 -4.21 9.46
CA ILE A 24 -11.89 -4.11 8.07
C ILE A 24 -12.03 -5.46 7.37
N GLU A 25 -11.57 -6.54 7.99
CA GLU A 25 -11.70 -7.90 7.48
C GLU A 25 -13.17 -8.26 7.23
N LYS A 26 -14.04 -7.97 8.20
CA LYS A 26 -15.48 -8.20 8.07
C LYS A 26 -16.12 -7.37 6.95
N ILE A 27 -15.77 -6.10 6.82
CA ILE A 27 -16.29 -5.20 5.78
C ILE A 27 -15.90 -5.69 4.38
N LEU A 28 -14.64 -6.12 4.23
CA LEU A 28 -14.07 -6.55 2.95
C LEU A 28 -14.28 -8.05 2.67
N GLY A 29 -14.88 -8.79 3.61
CA GLY A 29 -15.04 -10.24 3.49
C GLY A 29 -13.70 -10.98 3.41
N LEU A 30 -12.65 -10.42 4.02
CA LEU A 30 -11.30 -11.00 4.00
C LEU A 30 -11.21 -12.13 5.02
N THR A 31 -10.41 -13.13 4.67
CA THR A 31 -10.03 -14.20 5.58
C THR A 31 -8.51 -14.25 5.58
N LEU A 32 -7.90 -14.28 6.75
CA LEU A 32 -6.45 -14.47 6.83
C LEU A 32 -6.08 -15.83 6.25
N VAL A 33 -5.26 -15.81 5.21
CA VAL A 33 -4.63 -17.00 4.65
C VAL A 33 -3.14 -16.84 4.90
N VAL A 34 -2.55 -17.82 5.58
CA VAL A 34 -1.10 -17.96 5.65
C VAL A 34 -0.71 -18.80 4.44
N ASP A 35 0.00 -18.22 3.48
CA ASP A 35 0.62 -18.97 2.39
C ASP A 35 2.14 -19.11 2.63
N ASP A 36 2.70 -20.12 1.98
CA ASP A 36 4.13 -20.43 1.86
C ASP A 36 4.65 -20.13 0.44
N GLU A 37 3.93 -19.31 -0.34
CA GLU A 37 4.24 -19.02 -1.74
C GLU A 37 5.64 -18.41 -1.87
N PHE A 38 6.03 -17.60 -0.87
CA PHE A 38 7.34 -16.97 -0.79
C PHE A 38 8.46 -17.91 -0.30
N ASP A 39 8.15 -19.05 0.34
CA ASP A 39 9.17 -19.98 0.87
C ASP A 39 9.98 -20.65 -0.24
N SER A 40 9.38 -20.76 -1.43
CA SER A 40 10.01 -21.33 -2.62
C SER A 40 10.79 -20.32 -3.46
N LEU A 41 10.67 -19.02 -3.18
CA LEU A 41 11.29 -17.99 -3.99
C LEU A 41 12.79 -17.94 -3.75
N THR A 42 13.53 -17.89 -4.85
CA THR A 42 14.99 -17.76 -4.78
C THR A 42 15.33 -16.30 -4.45
N PRO A 43 16.13 -16.03 -3.41
CA PRO A 43 16.51 -14.67 -3.07
C PRO A 43 17.21 -13.98 -4.25
N ILE A 44 16.74 -12.80 -4.61
CA ILE A 44 17.37 -11.99 -5.66
C ILE A 44 18.59 -11.30 -5.05
N SER A 45 19.73 -11.37 -5.73
CA SER A 45 20.93 -10.65 -5.30
C SER A 45 20.67 -9.14 -5.32
N VAL A 46 20.91 -8.47 -4.20
CA VAL A 46 20.76 -7.01 -4.10
C VAL A 46 21.69 -6.32 -5.12
N PRO A 47 21.15 -5.51 -6.05
CA PRO A 47 21.95 -4.82 -7.05
C PRO A 47 23.03 -3.92 -6.45
N GLN A 48 24.21 -3.86 -7.06
CA GLN A 48 25.31 -3.01 -6.58
C GLN A 48 24.90 -1.54 -6.43
N ASP A 49 24.14 -1.01 -7.39
CA ASP A 49 23.71 0.39 -7.38
C ASP A 49 22.83 0.70 -6.17
N LEU A 50 21.92 -0.22 -5.81
CA LEU A 50 21.08 -0.06 -4.62
C LEU A 50 21.95 -0.02 -3.35
N LYS A 51 22.94 -0.90 -3.21
CA LYS A 51 23.87 -0.87 -2.07
C LYS A 51 24.59 0.46 -1.98
N LEU A 52 25.12 0.95 -3.11
CA LEU A 52 25.81 2.24 -3.18
C LEU A 52 24.90 3.40 -2.76
N TRP A 53 23.65 3.42 -3.23
CA TRP A 53 22.70 4.48 -2.90
C TRP A 53 22.24 4.44 -1.44
N LEU A 54 22.05 3.25 -0.88
CA LEU A 54 21.74 3.09 0.54
C LEU A 54 22.90 3.58 1.43
N GLU A 55 24.15 3.22 1.10
CA GLU A 55 25.31 3.71 1.83
C GLU A 55 25.48 5.24 1.73
N LYS A 56 25.22 5.82 0.55
CA LYS A 56 25.21 7.27 0.36
C LYS A 56 24.13 7.92 1.23
N ALA A 57 22.93 7.34 1.26
CA ALA A 57 21.85 7.81 2.12
C ALA A 57 22.26 7.73 3.59
N ASP A 58 22.84 6.63 4.05
CA ASP A 58 23.31 6.48 5.43
C ASP A 58 24.37 7.52 5.81
N ARG A 59 25.37 7.73 4.94
CA ARG A 59 26.39 8.76 5.16
C ARG A 59 25.79 10.17 5.21
N ALA A 60 24.81 10.47 4.36
CA ALA A 60 24.16 11.78 4.31
C ALA A 60 23.30 12.06 5.56
N HIS A 61 22.62 11.04 6.10
CA HIS A 61 21.83 11.17 7.33
C HIS A 61 22.69 11.08 8.60
N GLY A 62 23.93 10.59 8.50
CA GLY A 62 24.90 10.56 9.59
C GLY A 62 24.42 9.75 10.79
N THR A 63 24.65 10.26 12.00
CA THR A 63 24.20 9.65 13.26
C THR A 63 22.79 10.11 13.67
N SER A 64 22.05 10.78 12.79
CA SER A 64 20.70 11.25 13.10
C SER A 64 19.79 10.06 13.39
N CYS A 65 18.92 10.20 14.38
CA CYS A 65 17.92 9.16 14.66
C CYS A 65 17.02 8.98 13.44
N ALA A 66 16.78 7.71 13.05
CA ALA A 66 15.91 7.39 11.95
C ALA A 66 14.50 7.93 12.24
N ASN A 67 14.09 8.92 11.44
CA ASN A 67 12.73 9.43 11.43
C ASN A 67 11.98 8.87 10.22
N GLU A 68 10.67 9.07 10.23
CA GLU A 68 9.77 8.63 9.17
C GLU A 68 10.21 9.06 7.76
N ALA A 69 10.69 10.30 7.60
CA ALA A 69 11.18 10.80 6.31
C ALA A 69 12.43 10.05 5.83
N SER A 70 13.38 9.76 6.72
CA SER A 70 14.58 8.98 6.39
C SER A 70 14.26 7.53 6.05
N ILE A 71 13.27 6.93 6.72
CA ILE A 71 12.78 5.59 6.45
C ILE A 71 12.09 5.55 5.08
N ARG A 72 11.19 6.51 4.81
CA ARG A 72 10.53 6.65 3.50
C ARG A 72 11.55 6.84 2.37
N CYS A 73 12.62 7.61 2.59
CA CYS A 73 13.68 7.78 1.60
C CYS A 73 14.32 6.43 1.20
N LYS A 74 14.65 5.58 2.18
CA LYS A 74 15.19 4.24 1.92
C LYS A 74 14.16 3.32 1.28
N LEU A 75 12.91 3.34 1.73
CA LEU A 75 11.82 2.57 1.14
C LEU A 75 11.60 2.94 -0.33
N ASN A 76 11.64 4.23 -0.67
CA ASN A 76 11.54 4.70 -2.06
C ASN A 76 12.65 4.10 -2.94
N LEU A 77 13.90 4.08 -2.45
CA LEU A 77 15.02 3.47 -3.18
C LEU A 77 14.81 1.97 -3.40
N LEU A 78 14.34 1.26 -2.37
CA LEU A 78 14.03 -0.17 -2.47
C LEU A 78 12.90 -0.44 -3.47
N LEU A 79 11.80 0.30 -3.39
CA LEU A 79 10.65 0.13 -4.28
C LEU A 79 11.00 0.42 -5.74
N VAL A 80 11.75 1.49 -6.01
CA VAL A 80 12.22 1.81 -7.36
C VAL A 80 13.14 0.71 -7.90
N CYS A 81 14.05 0.20 -7.07
CA CYS A 81 14.93 -0.89 -7.48
C CYS A 81 14.15 -2.20 -7.74
N ALA A 82 13.20 -2.54 -6.88
CA ALA A 82 12.34 -3.71 -7.08
C ALA A 82 11.51 -3.58 -8.36
N TYR A 83 10.95 -2.39 -8.62
CA TYR A 83 10.23 -2.09 -9.85
C TYR A 83 11.10 -2.31 -11.11
N ASP A 84 12.32 -1.77 -11.11
CA ASP A 84 13.26 -1.90 -12.21
C ASP A 84 13.68 -3.36 -12.46
N LEU A 85 13.90 -4.13 -11.40
CA LEU A 85 14.21 -5.57 -11.49
C LEU A 85 13.04 -6.36 -12.09
N VAL A 86 11.81 -6.08 -11.67
CA VAL A 86 10.61 -6.73 -12.21
C VAL A 86 10.39 -6.36 -13.69
N LEU A 87 10.63 -5.10 -14.07
CA LEU A 87 10.56 -4.70 -15.47
C LEU A 87 11.64 -5.35 -16.33
N SER A 88 12.87 -5.43 -15.83
CA SER A 88 14.02 -5.98 -16.57
C SER A 88 13.96 -7.50 -16.74
N SER A 89 13.25 -8.21 -15.87
CA SER A 89 13.13 -9.68 -15.87
C SER A 89 11.92 -10.21 -16.64
N SER A 90 10.99 -9.34 -17.06
CA SER A 90 9.71 -9.75 -17.66
C SER A 90 9.65 -9.42 -19.15
N ASN A 91 9.24 -10.40 -19.93
CA ASN A 91 9.27 -10.30 -21.38
C ASN A 91 8.03 -9.62 -21.99
N GLU A 92 6.89 -9.48 -21.31
CA GLU A 92 5.71 -8.80 -21.90
C GLU A 92 4.53 -8.44 -20.95
N SER A 93 4.49 -8.90 -19.68
CA SER A 93 3.30 -8.77 -18.81
C SER A 93 3.39 -7.73 -17.67
N THR A 94 4.55 -7.13 -17.40
CA THR A 94 4.77 -6.24 -16.24
C THR A 94 4.45 -4.77 -16.47
N ARG A 95 3.88 -4.42 -17.64
CA ARG A 95 3.44 -3.04 -17.97
C ARG A 95 2.38 -2.48 -17.01
N HIS A 96 1.91 -3.29 -16.08
CA HIS A 96 0.85 -2.97 -15.13
C HIS A 96 1.30 -2.95 -13.67
N LEU A 97 2.61 -3.12 -13.38
CA LEU A 97 3.13 -2.81 -12.05
C LEU A 97 3.22 -1.29 -11.91
N ASN A 98 2.75 -0.72 -10.81
CA ASN A 98 2.94 0.70 -10.54
C ASN A 98 2.92 0.97 -9.04
N ILE A 99 3.67 2.00 -8.64
CA ILE A 99 3.88 2.41 -7.25
C ILE A 99 3.26 3.79 -7.08
N GLN A 100 2.31 3.89 -6.16
CA GLN A 100 1.69 5.13 -5.72
C GLN A 100 2.19 5.47 -4.34
N THR A 101 2.54 6.73 -4.14
CA THR A 101 2.87 7.27 -2.82
C THR A 101 1.76 8.20 -2.36
N GLU A 102 1.33 8.04 -1.11
CA GLU A 102 0.36 8.90 -0.43
C GLU A 102 -0.97 9.16 -1.17
N ARG A 103 -1.39 8.23 -2.02
CA ARG A 103 -2.64 8.37 -2.79
C ARG A 103 -3.83 8.01 -1.91
N ILE A 104 -4.87 8.84 -1.95
CA ILE A 104 -6.16 8.51 -1.33
C ILE A 104 -6.73 7.28 -2.06
N TRP A 105 -7.01 6.25 -1.29
CA TRP A 105 -7.74 5.07 -1.69
C TRP A 105 -9.18 5.17 -1.19
N ALA A 106 -10.13 4.72 -2.01
CA ALA A 106 -11.53 4.67 -1.66
C ALA A 106 -12.20 3.47 -2.33
N TYR A 107 -12.94 2.69 -1.56
CA TYR A 107 -13.68 1.51 -1.99
C TYR A 107 -15.15 1.68 -1.62
N SER A 108 -16.03 1.53 -2.62
CA SER A 108 -17.45 1.80 -2.50
C SER A 108 -18.22 0.97 -3.52
N PRO A 109 -19.43 0.50 -3.20
CA PRO A 109 -20.11 0.63 -1.90
C PRO A 109 -19.67 -0.44 -0.89
N VAL A 110 -19.66 -0.10 0.40
CA VAL A 110 -19.56 -1.08 1.50
C VAL A 110 -20.77 -0.99 2.42
N GLN A 111 -21.18 -2.13 2.99
CA GLN A 111 -22.22 -2.17 4.03
C GLN A 111 -21.55 -2.09 5.40
N TRP A 112 -21.90 -1.07 6.19
CA TRP A 112 -21.40 -0.89 7.55
C TRP A 112 -22.51 -0.33 8.44
N ASP A 113 -22.80 -1.02 9.54
CA ASP A 113 -23.88 -0.65 10.49
C ASP A 113 -25.23 -0.36 9.82
N VAL A 114 -25.62 -1.22 8.86
CA VAL A 114 -26.88 -1.13 8.08
C VAL A 114 -26.89 0.04 7.06
N GLU A 115 -25.82 0.84 6.98
CA GLU A 115 -25.68 1.93 6.03
C GLU A 115 -24.75 1.58 4.87
N THR A 116 -25.02 2.17 3.71
CA THR A 116 -24.08 2.16 2.58
C THR A 116 -23.05 3.26 2.78
N ARG A 117 -21.77 2.91 2.83
CA ARG A 117 -20.66 3.85 3.00
C ARG A 117 -19.58 3.65 1.94
N THR A 118 -18.64 4.58 1.89
CA THR A 118 -17.40 4.49 1.12
C THR A 118 -16.25 4.29 2.09
N LEU A 119 -15.60 3.15 2.07
CA LEU A 119 -14.38 2.91 2.84
C LEU A 119 -13.23 3.72 2.23
N SER A 120 -12.44 4.44 3.01
CA SER A 120 -11.36 5.29 2.50
C SER A 120 -10.13 5.28 3.37
N GLY A 121 -8.97 5.49 2.77
CA GLY A 121 -7.69 5.52 3.47
C GLY A 121 -6.64 6.28 2.68
N ARG A 122 -5.51 6.55 3.32
CA ARG A 122 -4.34 7.16 2.67
C ARG A 122 -3.09 6.37 3.07
N PRO A 123 -2.80 5.27 2.38
CA PRO A 123 -1.57 4.52 2.63
C PRO A 123 -0.34 5.35 2.24
N ASP A 124 0.79 5.14 2.92
CA ASP A 124 2.06 5.77 2.51
C ASP A 124 2.49 5.26 1.13
N TYR A 125 2.28 3.96 0.89
CA TYR A 125 2.58 3.27 -0.35
C TYR A 125 1.41 2.39 -0.77
N GLY A 126 1.08 2.43 -2.07
CA GLY A 126 0.22 1.46 -2.73
C GLY A 126 0.95 0.87 -3.93
N ILE A 127 1.11 -0.45 -3.94
CA ILE A 127 1.72 -1.19 -5.05
C ILE A 127 0.63 -2.05 -5.67
N TRP A 128 0.42 -1.94 -6.99
CA TRP A 128 -0.54 -2.78 -7.70
C TRP A 128 0.06 -3.39 -8.95
N HIS A 129 -0.45 -4.57 -9.29
CA HIS A 129 -0.13 -5.32 -10.50
C HIS A 129 -1.45 -5.75 -11.17
N GLY A 130 -1.59 -5.51 -12.48
CA GLY A 130 -2.77 -5.88 -13.26
C GLY A 130 -3.54 -4.70 -13.84
N GLU A 131 -4.62 -4.97 -14.58
CA GLU A 131 -5.40 -3.92 -15.23
C GLU A 131 -5.98 -2.93 -14.22
N LYS A 132 -6.14 -1.67 -14.64
CA LYS A 132 -6.68 -0.59 -13.80
C LYS A 132 -8.05 -0.93 -13.19
N LYS A 133 -8.80 -1.86 -13.77
CA LYS A 133 -10.12 -2.28 -13.28
C LYS A 133 -10.04 -3.21 -12.07
N ASP A 134 -8.89 -3.85 -11.85
CA ASP A 134 -8.62 -4.76 -10.73
C ASP A 134 -7.82 -4.06 -9.61
N LEU A 135 -7.76 -2.72 -9.66
CA LEU A 135 -7.02 -1.84 -8.74
C LEU A 135 -7.32 -2.10 -7.26
N ASP A 136 -8.54 -2.54 -6.95
CA ASP A 136 -9.05 -2.58 -5.59
C ASP A 136 -8.62 -3.84 -4.80
N LEU A 137 -8.01 -4.84 -5.47
CA LEU A 137 -7.66 -6.13 -4.88
C LEU A 137 -6.16 -6.34 -4.66
N ASN A 138 -5.30 -5.57 -5.33
CA ASN A 138 -3.84 -5.73 -5.28
C ASN A 138 -3.19 -4.49 -4.71
N VAL A 139 -3.40 -4.17 -3.42
CA VAL A 139 -2.73 -3.05 -2.75
C VAL A 139 -1.94 -3.56 -1.56
N ILE A 140 -0.61 -3.53 -1.66
CA ILE A 140 0.25 -3.62 -0.48
C ILE A 140 0.25 -2.23 0.17
N ILE A 141 -0.36 -2.14 1.36
CA ILE A 141 -0.33 -0.95 2.20
C ILE A 141 0.86 -1.08 3.15
N MET A 142 1.91 -0.31 2.89
CA MET A 142 3.00 -0.14 3.85
C MET A 142 2.82 1.17 4.59
N GLU A 143 2.93 1.14 5.92
CA GLU A 143 3.00 2.34 6.75
C GLU A 143 4.41 2.49 7.33
N ALA A 144 5.10 3.56 6.99
CA ALA A 144 6.43 3.85 7.48
C ALA A 144 6.31 4.44 8.89
N LYS A 145 6.37 3.58 9.91
CA LYS A 145 6.35 4.01 11.31
C LYS A 145 7.77 4.30 11.83
N ARG A 146 7.86 5.10 12.91
CA ARG A 146 9.14 5.35 13.60
C ARG A 146 9.59 4.06 14.30
N PRO A 147 10.91 3.85 14.48
CA PRO A 147 11.39 2.79 15.36
C PRO A 147 10.79 3.03 16.75
N ASN A 148 10.20 2.00 17.37
CA ASN A 148 9.51 2.01 18.66
C ASN A 148 8.10 2.65 18.71
N SER A 149 7.50 3.06 17.59
CA SER A 149 6.05 3.38 17.58
C SER A 149 5.18 2.16 17.27
N GLY A 150 5.78 0.99 17.04
CA GLY A 150 5.09 -0.28 16.76
C GLY A 150 4.83 -1.15 18.01
N SER A 151 5.07 -0.64 19.22
CA SER A 151 4.74 -1.35 20.47
C SER A 151 3.24 -1.32 20.80
N GLU A 152 2.45 -0.53 20.08
CA GLU A 152 1.00 -0.71 20.00
C GLU A 152 0.70 -1.50 18.73
N GLY A 153 1.06 -2.78 18.76
CA GLY A 153 0.44 -3.73 17.85
C GLY A 153 -1.07 -3.68 18.07
N VAL A 154 -1.80 -3.58 16.97
CA VAL A 154 -3.23 -3.89 16.90
C VAL A 154 -3.44 -5.23 17.62
N PRO A 155 -4.31 -5.31 18.66
CA PRO A 155 -4.68 -6.59 19.24
C PRO A 155 -5.45 -7.45 18.23
#